data_AF-A0A7D9H9E0-F1
#
_entry.id   AF-A0A7D9H9E0-F1
#
_cell.length_a   1.000
_cell.length_b   1.000
_cell.length_c   1.000
_cell.angle_alpha   90.00
_cell.angle_beta   90.00
_cell.angle_gamma   90.00
#
_symmetry.space_group_name_H-M   'P 1'
#
loop_
_entity.id
_entity.type
_entity.pdbx_description
1 polymer ?
#
loop_
_entity_poly.entity_id
_entity_poly.type
_entity_poly.pdbx_seq_one_letter_code
_entity_poly.pdbx_strand_id
1 'polypeptide(L)'
;MRKEEIYICVFVTVFLNCYMTRGDVEKIAIHMPGVRPKKNDSYICTSLKLPAGDSFIVKYEPDAHKETAHHMLLFGCKKPGRFGSKAWNCGDMGSGTCTGSESILFGWARDAPALQLPKDVGFRVGGNTEIQYLTLQIHYAHALEAKHYDRSGLTLHVKTAPQLNLASIYLLLASSAYIPPNSKGL
;
A
#
# COMPACT_ATOMS: atom_id res chain seq x y z
N MET A 1 -11.60 -33.74 -22.48
CA MET A 1 -12.45 -34.24 -21.38
C MET A 1 -13.35 -33.10 -20.95
N ARG A 2 -14.66 -33.29 -21.12
CA ARG A 2 -15.72 -32.31 -20.83
C ARG A 2 -15.65 -31.84 -19.38
N LYS A 3 -15.78 -30.53 -19.17
CA LYS A 3 -16.47 -30.00 -18.00
C LYS A 3 -17.72 -29.32 -18.54
N GLU A 4 -18.86 -29.87 -18.17
CA GLU A 4 -20.16 -29.33 -18.52
C GLU A 4 -20.55 -28.30 -17.47
N GLU A 5 -20.93 -27.11 -17.94
CA GLU A 5 -21.48 -26.05 -17.11
C GLU A 5 -22.99 -26.28 -17.00
N ILE A 6 -23.46 -26.63 -15.80
CA ILE A 6 -24.88 -26.83 -15.52
C ILE A 6 -25.47 -25.49 -15.08
N TYR A 7 -26.32 -24.90 -15.92
CA TYR A 7 -27.11 -23.73 -15.59
C TYR A 7 -28.44 -24.15 -14.96
N ILE A 8 -28.56 -24.01 -13.64
CA ILE A 8 -29.83 -24.19 -12.93
C ILE A 8 -30.56 -22.84 -12.89
N CYS A 9 -31.47 -22.64 -13.85
CA CYS A 9 -32.48 -21.57 -13.76
C CYS A 9 -33.76 -22.15 -13.16
N VAL A 10 -33.94 -22.02 -11.84
CA VAL A 10 -35.23 -22.32 -11.19
C VAL A 10 -36.23 -21.23 -11.56
N PHE A 11 -37.17 -21.55 -12.46
CA PHE A 11 -38.27 -20.69 -12.86
C PHE A 11 -39.35 -20.63 -11.77
N VAL A 12 -39.17 -19.75 -10.77
CA VAL A 12 -40.23 -19.38 -9.82
C VAL A 12 -40.27 -17.86 -9.71
N THR A 13 -41.13 -17.22 -10.51
CA THR A 13 -41.57 -15.80 -10.40
C THR A 13 -40.49 -14.78 -10.01
N VAL A 14 -39.31 -14.88 -10.63
CA VAL A 14 -38.04 -14.33 -10.15
C VAL A 14 -38.01 -12.80 -10.29
N PHE A 15 -38.20 -12.07 -9.18
CA PHE A 15 -37.50 -10.79 -8.98
C PHE A 15 -36.03 -11.08 -9.30
N LEU A 16 -35.50 -10.42 -10.32
CA LEU A 16 -34.12 -10.56 -10.76
C LEU A 16 -33.20 -10.06 -9.64
N ASN A 17 -32.99 -10.88 -8.60
CA ASN A 17 -31.92 -10.69 -7.64
C ASN A 17 -30.64 -10.97 -8.42
N CYS A 18 -30.11 -9.90 -8.99
CA CYS A 18 -28.73 -9.86 -9.45
C CYS A 18 -27.87 -10.08 -8.21
N TYR A 19 -27.50 -11.33 -7.94
CA TYR A 19 -26.50 -11.63 -6.94
C TYR A 19 -25.17 -11.11 -7.46
N MET A 20 -24.77 -9.92 -7.01
CA MET A 20 -23.39 -9.47 -7.12
C MET A 20 -22.52 -10.47 -6.37
N THR A 21 -21.89 -11.39 -7.10
CA THR A 21 -20.83 -12.23 -6.55
C THR A 21 -19.75 -11.29 -6.05
N ARG A 22 -19.59 -11.21 -4.73
CA ARG A 22 -18.57 -10.40 -4.07
C ARG A 22 -17.22 -10.93 -4.57
N GLY A 23 -16.59 -10.21 -5.50
CA GLY A 23 -15.37 -10.66 -6.17
C GLY A 23 -14.35 -11.19 -5.18
N ASP A 24 -13.69 -12.28 -5.56
CA ASP A 24 -12.69 -12.95 -4.73
C ASP A 24 -11.62 -11.96 -4.27
N VAL A 25 -11.15 -12.15 -3.04
CA VAL A 25 -10.08 -11.33 -2.46
C VAL A 25 -8.75 -11.91 -2.89
N GLU A 26 -8.00 -11.14 -3.66
CA GLU A 26 -6.63 -11.44 -4.06
C GLU A 26 -5.62 -10.81 -3.10
N LYS A 27 -4.42 -11.38 -3.01
CA LYS A 27 -3.34 -10.86 -2.16
C LYS A 27 -2.17 -10.37 -3.02
N ILE A 28 -1.77 -9.13 -2.81
CA ILE A 28 -0.57 -8.53 -3.43
C ILE A 28 0.44 -8.26 -2.32
N ALA A 29 1.62 -8.86 -2.43
CA ALA A 29 2.70 -8.71 -1.47
C ALA A 29 3.74 -7.71 -2.00
N ILE A 30 4.08 -6.70 -1.19
CA ILE A 30 5.18 -5.77 -1.44
C ILE A 30 6.13 -5.80 -0.24
N HIS A 31 7.28 -6.44 -0.45
CA HIS A 31 8.29 -6.65 0.59
C HIS A 31 9.65 -6.16 0.14
N MET A 32 10.47 -5.80 1.12
CA MET A 32 11.86 -5.49 0.85
C MET A 32 12.59 -6.70 0.26
N PRO A 33 13.45 -6.50 -0.75
CA PRO A 33 14.12 -7.60 -1.46
C PRO A 33 15.35 -8.15 -0.68
N GLY A 34 15.30 -8.21 0.65
CA GLY A 34 16.45 -8.59 1.48
C GLY A 34 17.46 -7.45 1.62
N VAL A 35 17.04 -6.32 2.19
CA VAL A 35 17.88 -5.13 2.33
C VAL A 35 18.67 -5.15 3.64
N ARG A 36 19.76 -4.38 3.69
CA ARG A 36 20.57 -4.22 4.90
C ARG A 36 21.04 -2.77 5.06
N PRO A 37 20.23 -1.90 5.70
CA PRO A 37 20.64 -0.56 6.10
C PRO A 37 21.94 -0.60 6.89
N LYS A 38 22.91 0.25 6.49
CA LYS A 38 24.24 0.34 7.14
C LYS A 38 24.39 1.57 8.01
N LYS A 39 23.40 2.47 8.01
CA LYS A 39 23.39 3.72 8.76
C LYS A 39 22.10 3.78 9.57
N ASN A 40 22.18 4.41 10.74
CA ASN A 40 20.98 4.79 11.48
C ASN A 40 20.14 5.77 10.63
N ASP A 41 18.85 5.82 10.94
CA ASP A 41 17.87 6.67 10.27
C ASP A 41 17.90 6.53 8.74
N SER A 42 17.88 5.28 8.26
CA SER A 42 17.85 4.99 6.82
C SER A 42 16.43 4.81 6.31
N TYR A 43 16.11 5.45 5.18
CA TYR A 43 14.82 5.31 4.50
C TYR A 43 15.01 4.57 3.19
N ILE A 44 14.53 3.33 3.14
CA ILE A 44 14.68 2.47 1.96
C ILE A 44 13.31 2.28 1.33
N CYS A 45 13.26 2.40 0.01
CA CYS A 45 12.08 2.18 -0.80
C CYS A 45 12.22 0.93 -1.69
N THR A 46 11.10 0.29 -1.96
CA THR A 46 10.88 -0.71 -3.02
C THR A 46 9.59 -0.37 -3.75
N SER A 47 9.40 -0.87 -4.97
CA SER A 47 8.16 -0.65 -5.72
C SER A 47 7.63 -1.88 -6.41
N LEU A 48 6.32 -1.92 -6.59
CA LEU A 48 5.58 -2.95 -7.29
C LEU A 48 4.68 -2.30 -8.35
N LYS A 49 4.70 -2.84 -9.56
CA LYS A 49 3.76 -2.45 -10.62
C LYS A 49 2.43 -3.15 -10.40
N LEU A 50 1.33 -2.40 -10.45
CA LEU A 50 0.00 -2.97 -10.35
C LEU A 50 -0.36 -3.76 -11.63
N PRO A 51 -1.19 -4.81 -11.52
CA PRO A 51 -1.75 -5.48 -12.70
C PRO A 51 -2.62 -4.51 -13.52
N ALA A 52 -2.90 -4.89 -14.76
CA ALA A 52 -3.80 -4.12 -15.61
C ALA A 52 -5.23 -4.17 -15.05
N GLY A 53 -5.97 -3.06 -15.20
CA GLY A 53 -7.34 -2.94 -14.72
C GLY A 53 -7.46 -2.36 -13.31
N ASP A 54 -8.70 -2.13 -12.87
CA ASP A 54 -8.98 -1.56 -11.57
C ASP A 54 -8.73 -2.59 -10.45
N SER A 55 -8.21 -2.11 -9.33
CA SER A 55 -8.08 -2.86 -8.09
C SER A 55 -8.50 -2.00 -6.91
N PHE A 56 -9.14 -2.61 -5.93
CA PHE A 56 -9.65 -1.93 -4.75
C PHE A 56 -9.01 -2.56 -3.51
N ILE A 57 -8.10 -1.84 -2.85
CA ILE A 57 -7.46 -2.29 -1.62
C ILE A 57 -8.49 -2.23 -0.50
N VAL A 58 -8.74 -3.35 0.17
CA VAL A 58 -9.74 -3.48 1.25
C VAL A 58 -9.11 -3.81 2.61
N LYS A 59 -7.85 -4.24 2.65
CA LYS A 59 -7.10 -4.51 3.88
C LYS A 59 -5.60 -4.30 3.67
N TYR A 60 -4.96 -3.71 4.67
CA TYR A 60 -3.50 -3.56 4.77
C TYR A 60 -3.00 -4.45 5.90
N GLU A 61 -2.23 -5.48 5.57
CA GLU A 61 -1.69 -6.43 6.53
C GLU A 61 -0.16 -6.25 6.63
N PRO A 62 0.35 -5.67 7.73
CA PRO A 62 1.78 -5.50 7.92
C PRO A 62 2.46 -6.84 8.18
N ASP A 63 3.59 -7.05 7.52
CA ASP A 63 4.47 -8.19 7.72
C ASP A 63 5.87 -7.64 7.99
N ALA A 64 6.08 -7.22 9.24
CA ALA A 64 7.29 -6.50 9.65
C ALA A 64 7.97 -7.20 10.82
N HIS A 65 9.30 -7.28 10.75
CA HIS A 65 10.10 -7.71 11.88
C HIS A 65 10.24 -6.56 12.88
N LYS A 66 9.87 -6.83 14.14
CA LYS A 66 9.82 -5.82 15.22
C LYS A 66 11.15 -5.12 15.47
N GLU A 67 12.25 -5.82 15.17
CA GLU A 67 13.62 -5.41 15.44
C GLU A 67 14.20 -4.48 14.37
N THR A 68 13.58 -4.40 13.18
CA THR A 68 14.17 -3.73 12.02
C THR A 68 13.38 -2.48 11.58
N ALA A 69 12.08 -2.64 11.31
CA ALA A 69 11.25 -1.55 10.82
C ALA A 69 10.77 -0.65 11.98
N HIS A 70 11.05 0.65 11.88
CA HIS A 70 10.52 1.64 12.83
C HIS A 70 9.10 2.07 12.43
N HIS A 71 8.91 2.39 11.15
CA HIS A 71 7.58 2.61 10.55
C HIS A 71 7.63 2.31 9.04
N MET A 72 6.46 2.16 8.44
CA MET A 72 6.30 1.94 7.00
C MET A 72 5.27 2.90 6.43
N LEU A 73 5.51 3.39 5.22
CA LEU A 73 4.59 4.21 4.45
C LEU A 73 4.39 3.60 3.07
N LEU A 74 3.14 3.50 2.63
CA LEU A 74 2.78 3.05 1.30
C LEU A 74 2.27 4.23 0.49
N PHE A 75 2.87 4.42 -0.68
CA PHE A 75 2.51 5.47 -1.63
C PHE A 75 2.04 4.85 -2.95
N GLY A 76 1.15 5.57 -3.62
CA GLY A 76 0.72 5.29 -4.98
C GLY A 76 1.24 6.38 -5.92
N CYS A 77 1.77 5.97 -7.08
CA CYS A 77 2.21 6.92 -8.10
C CYS A 77 2.24 6.31 -9.50
N LYS A 78 2.44 7.17 -10.51
CA LYS A 78 2.55 6.74 -11.91
C LYS A 78 3.89 6.10 -12.23
N LYS A 79 4.94 6.52 -11.50
CA LYS A 79 6.34 6.17 -11.73
C LYS A 79 7.10 6.13 -10.40
N PRO A 80 7.74 5.01 -10.01
CA PRO A 80 8.58 4.97 -8.81
C PRO A 80 9.79 5.89 -8.94
N GLY A 81 10.35 6.31 -7.80
CA GLY A 81 11.51 7.21 -7.76
C GLY A 81 12.77 6.62 -8.41
N ARG A 82 12.89 5.29 -8.49
CA ARG A 82 14.00 4.63 -9.18
C ARG A 82 13.56 3.40 -9.97
N PHE A 83 13.31 3.56 -11.26
CA PHE A 83 12.97 2.45 -12.16
C PHE A 83 14.07 1.38 -12.25
N GLY A 84 13.64 0.12 -12.34
CA GLY A 84 14.52 -1.04 -12.53
C GLY A 84 15.35 -1.44 -11.30
N SER A 85 15.34 -0.63 -10.23
CA SER A 85 16.01 -0.96 -8.97
C SER A 85 15.07 -1.74 -8.06
N LYS A 86 15.54 -2.83 -7.45
CA LYS A 86 14.75 -3.61 -6.48
C LYS A 86 14.55 -2.86 -5.16
N ALA A 87 15.51 -2.06 -4.76
CA ALA A 87 15.40 -1.16 -3.61
C ALA A 87 16.37 0.03 -3.78
N TRP A 88 16.07 1.16 -3.13
CA TRP A 88 16.93 2.33 -3.12
C TRP A 88 16.72 3.17 -1.86
N ASN A 89 17.71 4.00 -1.51
CA ASN A 89 17.50 5.01 -0.47
C ASN A 89 16.67 6.16 -1.07
N CYS A 90 15.52 6.45 -0.46
CA CYS A 90 14.57 7.45 -0.92
C CYS A 90 14.50 8.70 -0.03
N GLY A 91 15.28 8.74 1.05
CA GLY A 91 15.36 9.85 2.00
C GLY A 91 14.09 10.07 2.85
N ASP A 92 14.24 10.92 3.85
CA ASP A 92 13.23 11.20 4.88
C ASP A 92 12.04 12.02 4.35
N MET A 93 12.24 12.77 3.27
CA MET A 93 11.28 13.77 2.77
C MET A 93 10.52 13.33 1.51
N GLY A 94 10.46 12.03 1.21
CA GLY A 94 9.67 11.49 0.10
C GLY A 94 10.12 11.88 -1.31
N SER A 95 11.07 12.81 -1.45
CA SER A 95 11.53 13.32 -2.76
C SER A 95 12.19 12.25 -3.65
N GLY A 96 12.49 11.07 -3.09
CA GLY A 96 12.96 9.91 -3.82
C GLY A 96 11.97 8.74 -3.90
N THR A 97 10.75 8.85 -3.36
CA THR A 97 9.77 7.76 -3.31
C THR A 97 9.12 7.55 -4.69
N CYS A 98 8.66 8.62 -5.32
CA CYS A 98 8.06 8.61 -6.65
C CYS A 98 8.66 9.68 -7.55
N THR A 99 8.56 9.50 -8.88
CA THR A 99 8.89 10.57 -9.83
C THR A 99 7.63 11.39 -10.10
N GLY A 100 7.61 12.64 -9.64
CA GLY A 100 6.45 13.53 -9.78
C GLY A 100 5.48 13.38 -8.61
N SER A 101 4.18 13.35 -8.91
CA SER A 101 3.15 13.27 -7.88
C SER A 101 3.11 11.90 -7.19
N GLU A 102 2.89 11.94 -5.89
CA GLU A 102 2.64 10.77 -5.05
C GLU A 102 1.38 10.96 -4.23
N SER A 103 0.74 9.85 -3.87
CA SER A 103 -0.40 9.81 -2.96
C SER A 103 -0.10 8.84 -1.85
N ILE A 104 -0.05 9.32 -0.61
CA ILE A 104 -0.01 8.43 0.54
C ILE A 104 -1.27 7.58 0.56
N LEU A 105 -1.12 6.27 0.80
CA LEU A 105 -2.22 5.30 0.80
C LEU A 105 -2.41 4.67 2.18
N PHE A 106 -1.31 4.47 2.91
CA PHE A 106 -1.30 3.83 4.21
C PHE A 106 -0.03 4.17 4.99
N GLY A 107 -0.15 4.26 6.31
CA GLY A 107 0.98 4.37 7.22
C GLY A 107 0.85 3.35 8.34
N TRP A 108 1.98 2.76 8.72
CA TRP A 108 2.09 1.80 9.81
C TRP A 108 3.18 2.23 10.77
N ALA A 109 2.86 2.22 12.06
CA ALA A 109 3.81 2.39 13.14
C ALA A 109 4.02 1.05 13.86
N ARG A 110 5.18 0.90 14.52
CA ARG A 110 5.56 -0.32 15.23
C ARG A 110 4.41 -0.89 16.08
N ASP A 111 4.20 -2.21 15.93
CA ASP A 111 3.17 -3.01 16.62
C ASP A 111 1.71 -2.64 16.31
N ALA A 112 1.43 -1.76 15.34
CA ALA A 112 0.06 -1.50 14.92
C ALA A 112 -0.54 -2.75 14.22
N PRO A 113 -1.81 -3.10 14.51
CA PRO A 113 -2.47 -4.23 13.88
C PRO A 113 -2.76 -3.98 12.39
N ALA A 114 -3.15 -5.04 11.67
CA ALA A 114 -3.65 -4.91 10.32
C ALA A 114 -4.86 -3.96 10.25
N LEU A 115 -4.90 -3.11 9.23
CA LEU A 115 -6.03 -2.21 8.98
C LEU A 115 -7.01 -2.88 8.01
N GLN A 116 -8.17 -3.27 8.53
CA GLN A 116 -9.33 -3.66 7.73
C GLN A 116 -10.14 -2.40 7.42
N LEU A 117 -10.33 -2.08 6.14
CA LEU A 117 -11.26 -1.01 5.78
C LEU A 117 -12.69 -1.41 6.11
N PRO A 118 -13.60 -0.45 6.39
CA PRO A 118 -15.00 -0.74 6.64
C PRO A 118 -15.63 -1.57 5.53
N LYS A 119 -16.71 -2.27 5.86
CA LYS A 119 -17.43 -3.12 4.92
C LYS A 119 -17.78 -2.32 3.65
N ASP A 120 -17.50 -2.92 2.49
CA ASP A 120 -17.80 -2.37 1.15
C ASP A 120 -17.12 -1.02 0.85
N VAL A 121 -16.01 -0.72 1.55
CA VAL A 121 -15.07 0.37 1.27
C VAL A 121 -13.80 -0.20 0.64
N GLY A 122 -13.29 0.45 -0.40
CA GLY A 122 -11.97 0.13 -0.95
C GLY A 122 -11.24 1.34 -1.49
N PHE A 123 -9.90 1.32 -1.41
CA PHE A 123 -9.06 2.34 -2.03
C PHE A 123 -8.76 1.93 -3.48
N ARG A 124 -9.25 2.72 -4.44
CA ARG A 124 -9.10 2.41 -5.87
C ARG A 124 -7.69 2.72 -6.37
N VAL A 125 -7.05 1.75 -7.01
CA VAL A 125 -5.71 1.83 -7.62
C VAL A 125 -5.71 1.12 -8.98
N GLY A 126 -4.67 1.34 -9.79
CA GLY A 126 -4.55 0.73 -11.11
C GLY A 126 -5.48 1.36 -12.14
N GLY A 127 -5.87 0.59 -13.15
CA GLY A 127 -6.81 1.02 -14.19
C GLY A 127 -6.41 2.34 -14.84
N ASN A 128 -7.36 3.28 -14.89
CA ASN A 128 -7.13 4.63 -15.42
C ASN A 128 -6.76 5.67 -14.34
N THR A 129 -6.37 5.23 -13.14
CA THR A 129 -5.94 6.14 -12.06
C THR A 129 -4.49 6.61 -12.26
N GLU A 130 -4.06 7.63 -11.51
CA GLU A 130 -2.65 8.03 -11.46
C GLU A 130 -1.78 7.07 -10.61
N ILE A 131 -2.39 6.07 -9.95
CA ILE A 131 -1.70 5.08 -9.12
C ILE A 131 -1.49 3.81 -9.95
N GLN A 132 -0.37 3.76 -10.67
CA GLN A 132 0.02 2.62 -11.51
C GLN A 132 1.08 1.73 -10.83
N TYR A 133 1.79 2.30 -9.86
CA TYR A 133 2.78 1.65 -9.03
C TYR A 133 2.45 1.91 -7.57
N LEU A 134 2.81 0.93 -6.74
CA LEU A 134 2.90 1.07 -5.31
C LEU A 134 4.38 1.21 -4.94
N THR A 135 4.72 2.19 -4.11
CA THR A 135 6.05 2.34 -3.53
C THR A 135 5.93 2.20 -2.02
N LEU A 136 6.64 1.22 -1.46
CA LEU A 136 6.75 1.01 -0.02
C LEU A 136 8.05 1.64 0.47
N GLN A 137 7.93 2.59 1.39
CA GLN A 137 9.03 3.17 2.15
C GLN A 137 9.07 2.53 3.54
N ILE A 138 10.25 2.10 3.98
CA ILE A 138 10.50 1.64 5.36
C ILE A 138 11.60 2.50 5.96
N HIS A 139 11.31 3.06 7.13
CA HIS A 139 12.30 3.73 7.96
C HIS A 139 12.92 2.73 8.92
N TYR A 140 14.25 2.65 8.90
CA TYR A 140 15.07 1.87 9.83
C TYR A 140 15.82 2.83 10.76
N ALA A 141 15.41 2.87 12.03
CA ALA A 141 16.04 3.72 13.03
C ALA A 141 17.51 3.33 13.29
N HIS A 142 17.85 2.04 13.13
CA HIS A 142 19.20 1.53 13.38
C HIS A 142 19.75 0.79 12.17
N ALA A 143 21.07 0.87 12.00
CA ALA A 143 21.80 0.00 11.09
C ALA A 143 21.59 -1.47 11.49
N LEU A 144 21.41 -2.34 10.48
CA LEU A 144 21.26 -3.77 10.72
C LEU A 144 22.62 -4.45 10.82
N GLU A 145 22.70 -5.41 11.75
CA GLU A 145 23.90 -6.21 11.98
C GLU A 145 24.37 -6.94 10.71
N ALA A 146 25.64 -7.35 10.71
CA ALA A 146 26.19 -8.14 9.62
C ALA A 146 25.40 -9.46 9.45
N LYS A 147 25.07 -9.81 8.20
CA LYS A 147 24.27 -11.00 7.82
C LYS A 147 22.79 -10.96 8.21
N HIS A 148 22.32 -9.90 8.86
CA HIS A 148 20.88 -9.68 9.05
C HIS A 148 20.31 -8.93 7.83
N TYR A 149 19.39 -9.56 7.11
CA TYR A 149 18.74 -8.99 5.92
C TYR A 149 17.25 -8.89 6.17
N ASP A 150 16.70 -7.69 5.97
CA ASP A 150 15.29 -7.42 6.19
C ASP A 150 14.45 -7.67 4.94
N ARG A 151 13.30 -8.31 5.15
CA ARG A 151 12.26 -8.57 4.16
C ARG A 151 10.91 -8.03 4.59
N SER A 152 10.87 -7.08 5.53
CA SER A 152 9.63 -6.48 6.02
C SER A 152 8.84 -5.85 4.86
N GLY A 153 7.52 -5.80 5.02
CA GLY A 153 6.62 -5.40 3.95
C GLY A 153 5.16 -5.32 4.34
N LEU A 154 4.32 -5.28 3.30
CA LEU A 154 2.87 -5.29 3.40
C LEU A 154 2.29 -6.37 2.50
N THR A 155 1.29 -7.08 3.01
CA THR A 155 0.34 -7.84 2.19
C THR A 155 -0.95 -7.03 2.05
N LEU A 156 -1.28 -6.66 0.83
CA LEU A 156 -2.51 -5.96 0.49
C LEU A 156 -3.56 -6.97 0.07
N HIS A 157 -4.76 -6.85 0.60
CA HIS A 157 -5.90 -7.62 0.14
C HIS A 157 -6.71 -6.73 -0.79
N VAL A 158 -6.90 -7.20 -2.02
CA VAL A 158 -7.50 -6.41 -3.10
C VAL A 158 -8.67 -7.16 -3.72
N LYS A 159 -9.62 -6.41 -4.26
CA LYS A 159 -10.70 -6.93 -5.11
C LYS A 159 -10.64 -6.26 -6.46
N THR A 160 -10.98 -6.98 -7.52
CA THR A 160 -11.18 -6.42 -8.86
C THR A 160 -12.58 -5.85 -9.04
N ALA A 161 -13.56 -6.40 -8.31
CA ALA A 161 -14.93 -5.90 -8.29
C ALA A 161 -15.00 -4.50 -7.64
N PRO A 162 -15.76 -3.55 -8.22
CA PRO A 162 -16.01 -2.25 -7.61
C PRO A 162 -16.57 -2.35 -6.19
N GLN A 163 -16.11 -1.48 -5.30
CA GLN A 163 -16.66 -1.33 -3.95
C GLN A 163 -17.77 -0.27 -3.94
N LEU A 164 -18.73 -0.40 -3.01
CA LEU A 164 -19.83 0.56 -2.89
C LEU A 164 -19.34 1.96 -2.51
N ASN A 165 -18.28 2.02 -1.71
CA ASN A 165 -17.69 3.26 -1.22
C ASN A 165 -16.19 3.29 -1.55
N LEU A 166 -15.69 4.47 -1.92
CA LEU A 166 -14.27 4.69 -2.19
C LEU A 166 -13.60 5.33 -0.99
N ALA A 167 -12.48 4.74 -0.55
CA ALA A 167 -11.57 5.40 0.38
C ALA A 167 -10.68 6.41 -0.39
N SER A 168 -10.36 7.51 0.27
CA SER A 168 -9.40 8.51 -0.20
C SER A 168 -8.79 9.24 1.00
N ILE A 169 -7.72 10.00 0.77
CA ILE A 169 -7.02 10.78 1.79
C ILE A 169 -7.08 12.26 1.40
N TYR A 170 -7.58 13.08 2.32
CA TYR A 170 -7.56 14.53 2.20
C TYR A 170 -6.40 15.07 3.04
N LEU A 171 -5.35 15.57 2.37
CA LEU A 171 -4.15 16.08 3.03
C LEU A 171 -4.32 17.56 3.38
N LEU A 172 -4.24 17.86 4.67
CA LEU A 172 -4.13 19.23 5.18
C LEU A 172 -2.66 19.53 5.42
N LEU A 173 -2.11 20.54 4.74
CA LEU A 173 -0.71 20.92 4.83
C LEU A 173 -0.55 22.41 5.08
N ALA A 174 0.26 22.77 6.09
CA ALA A 174 0.78 24.12 6.24
C ALA A 174 2.05 24.25 5.40
N SER A 175 2.01 25.00 4.30
CA SER A 175 3.17 25.26 3.46
C SER A 175 4.18 26.22 4.09
N SER A 176 3.73 27.02 5.07
CA SER A 176 4.56 27.87 5.88
C SER A 176 4.09 27.86 7.33
N ALA A 177 5.06 27.78 8.24
CA ALA A 177 4.88 27.99 9.66
C ALA A 177 6.17 28.61 10.19
N TYR A 178 6.05 29.58 11.09
CA TYR A 178 7.19 30.14 11.80
C TYR A 178 6.97 29.92 13.30
N ILE A 179 7.86 29.15 13.91
CA ILE A 179 7.87 28.88 15.35
C ILE A 179 9.06 29.67 15.93
N PRO A 180 8.82 30.80 16.63
CA PRO A 180 9.88 31.60 17.20
C PRO A 180 10.69 30.80 18.24
N PRO A 181 12.01 31.04 18.38
CA PRO A 181 12.80 30.48 19.46
C PRO A 181 12.19 30.79 20.84
N ASN A 182 12.26 29.82 21.76
CA ASN A 182 11.72 29.92 23.12
C ASN A 182 10.19 30.16 23.21
N SER A 183 9.44 29.87 22.15
CA SER A 183 7.98 29.80 22.24
C SER A 183 7.56 28.60 23.11
N LYS A 184 6.59 28.82 24.01
CA LYS A 184 5.94 27.73 24.74
C LYS A 184 4.95 27.05 23.78
N GLY A 185 5.01 25.73 23.65
CA GLY A 185 3.94 24.97 23.00
C GLY A 185 2.64 25.19 23.76
N LEU A 186 1.53 25.31 23.03
CA LEU A 186 0.18 25.33 23.61
C LEU A 186 -0.14 24.00 24.31
#